data_AF-A0A7S0AY62-F1
#
_entry.id   AF-A0A7S0AY62-F1
#
_cell.length_a   1.000
_cell.length_b   1.000
_cell.length_c   1.000
_cell.angle_alpha   90.00
_cell.angle_beta   90.00
_cell.angle_gamma   90.00
#
_symmetry.space_group_name_H-M   'P 1'
#
loop_
_entity.id
_entity.type
_entity.pdbx_description
1 polymer ?
#
loop_
_entity_poly.entity_id
_entity_poly.type
_entity_poly.pdbx_seq_one_letter_code
_entity_poly.pdbx_strand_id
1 'polypeptide(L)'
;QEFQKLFRVRWEDALSKGLVYNAADGATKLGVKPLEVSTKWEKLKRGVDMVKFGGGFYVGKIDDIYLINGFYTRMRAKFTAPGTCIKYLEVEWNPEALPWETFRAQVIGATNPVEAAGDSIRNTIFQQWDNLGLKAEPDTGDNGVHASASPFEGLVEKANWLDVKMAEDPFGARLTGAGISQETISFWAGDPPVDFEGKKQSLFDLLEDLDVNPCLEKAIKIASGVKNSAFVFIKPHAVTQKVEELVRQKLEAHKISVVQSGQIDAGVIDKNKLIDKHYGAIASRAVLQKPKELVVQESAKQEFQKLFRVRWEDALSKGLVYNATDGA
;
A
#
# COMPACT_ATOMS: atom_id res chain seq x y z
N GLN A 1 -14.68 10.68 13.29
CA GLN A 1 -15.29 12.00 13.59
C GLN A 1 -16.79 12.04 13.26
N GLU A 2 -17.23 11.53 12.11
CA GLU A 2 -18.66 11.52 11.74
C GLU A 2 -19.55 10.76 12.73
N PHE A 3 -19.11 9.58 13.20
CA PHE A 3 -19.80 8.83 14.27
C PHE A 3 -20.11 9.70 15.50
N GLN A 4 -19.11 10.43 15.98
CA GLN A 4 -19.26 11.30 17.15
C GLN A 4 -20.19 12.47 16.88
N LYS A 5 -20.15 13.06 15.67
CA LYS A 5 -21.07 14.13 15.29
C LYS A 5 -22.51 13.63 15.29
N LEU A 6 -22.75 12.44 14.75
CA LEU A 6 -24.09 11.86 14.60
C LEU A 6 -24.65 11.37 15.94
N PHE A 7 -23.90 10.54 16.66
CA PHE A 7 -24.39 9.85 17.85
C PHE A 7 -24.01 10.51 19.17
N ARG A 8 -23.24 11.61 19.13
CA ARG A 8 -22.76 12.35 20.31
C ARG A 8 -21.94 11.50 21.29
N VAL A 9 -21.32 10.43 20.81
CA VAL A 9 -20.45 9.51 21.57
C VAL A 9 -19.19 9.25 20.74
N ARG A 10 -18.00 9.24 21.35
CA ARG A 10 -16.76 8.87 20.61
C ARG A 10 -16.78 7.39 20.27
N TRP A 11 -16.16 7.01 19.17
CA TRP A 11 -16.12 5.61 18.74
C TRP A 11 -15.44 4.71 19.80
N GLU A 12 -14.33 5.19 20.36
CA GLU A 12 -13.56 4.52 21.41
C GLU A 12 -14.38 4.37 22.71
N ASP A 13 -15.25 5.34 23.01
CA ASP A 13 -16.15 5.27 24.16
C ASP A 13 -17.27 4.25 23.94
N ALA A 14 -17.82 4.16 22.73
CA ALA A 14 -18.82 3.15 22.39
C ALA A 14 -18.23 1.73 22.46
N LEU A 15 -16.99 1.55 21.99
CA LEU A 15 -16.26 0.29 22.10
C LEU A 15 -15.96 -0.09 23.55
N SER A 16 -15.38 0.82 24.34
CA SER A 16 -15.03 0.54 25.74
C SER A 16 -16.24 0.27 26.63
N LYS A 17 -17.42 0.80 26.27
CA LYS A 17 -18.70 0.51 26.92
C LYS A 17 -19.38 -0.76 26.42
N GLY A 18 -18.81 -1.48 25.45
CA GLY A 18 -19.41 -2.70 24.88
C GLY A 18 -20.74 -2.44 24.17
N LEU A 19 -20.87 -1.32 23.46
CA LEU A 19 -22.09 -0.93 22.75
C LEU A 19 -22.04 -1.24 21.25
N VAL A 20 -20.89 -1.64 20.72
CA VAL A 20 -20.68 -1.89 19.29
C VAL A 20 -20.69 -3.40 19.03
N TYR A 21 -21.50 -3.84 18.08
CA TYR A 21 -21.69 -5.26 17.75
C TYR A 21 -21.65 -5.47 16.24
N ASN A 22 -21.15 -6.62 15.78
CA ASN A 22 -21.41 -7.09 14.42
C ASN A 22 -22.88 -7.57 14.31
N ALA A 23 -23.36 -7.85 13.08
CA ALA A 23 -24.74 -8.27 12.85
C ALA A 23 -25.17 -9.52 13.64
N ALA A 24 -24.28 -10.50 13.82
CA ALA A 24 -24.57 -11.75 14.52
C ALA A 24 -24.65 -11.56 16.05
N ASP A 25 -23.65 -10.90 16.63
CA ASP A 25 -23.61 -10.61 18.06
C ASP A 25 -24.71 -9.63 18.45
N GLY A 26 -25.02 -8.68 17.56
CA GLY A 26 -26.12 -7.75 17.74
C GLY A 26 -27.49 -8.42 17.71
N ALA A 27 -27.70 -9.43 16.85
CA ALA A 27 -28.92 -10.25 16.88
C ALA A 27 -29.10 -10.90 18.26
N THR A 28 -28.03 -11.52 18.77
CA THR A 28 -28.00 -12.15 20.09
C THR A 28 -28.28 -11.14 21.21
N LYS A 29 -27.62 -9.97 21.16
CA LYS A 29 -27.79 -8.89 22.14
C LYS A 29 -29.20 -8.33 22.17
N LEU A 30 -29.85 -8.21 21.02
CA LEU A 30 -31.22 -7.72 20.87
C LEU A 30 -32.28 -8.79 21.16
N GLY A 31 -31.88 -10.07 21.29
CA GLY A 31 -32.81 -11.18 21.47
C GLY A 31 -33.69 -11.46 20.26
N VAL A 32 -33.19 -11.17 19.05
CA VAL A 32 -33.94 -11.29 17.78
C VAL A 32 -33.26 -12.27 16.83
N LYS A 33 -34.00 -12.75 15.84
CA LYS A 33 -33.42 -13.60 14.79
C LYS A 33 -32.52 -12.77 13.85
N PRO A 34 -31.54 -13.38 13.17
CA PRO A 34 -30.66 -12.67 12.24
C PRO A 34 -31.38 -11.87 11.15
N LEU A 35 -32.51 -12.36 10.62
CA LEU A 35 -33.29 -11.63 9.61
C LEU A 35 -34.08 -10.44 10.19
N GLU A 36 -34.50 -10.54 11.46
CA GLU A 36 -35.21 -9.45 12.14
C GLU A 36 -34.28 -8.25 12.40
N VAL A 37 -32.97 -8.49 12.53
CA VAL A 37 -31.95 -7.43 12.57
C VAL A 37 -31.97 -6.60 11.28
N SER A 38 -32.03 -7.23 10.11
CA SER A 38 -32.12 -6.50 8.84
C SER A 38 -33.44 -5.73 8.71
N THR A 39 -34.56 -6.30 9.20
CA THR A 39 -35.85 -5.56 9.23
C THR A 39 -35.79 -4.32 10.12
N LYS A 40 -35.07 -4.38 11.25
CA LYS A 40 -34.80 -3.19 12.08
C LYS A 40 -33.88 -2.21 11.34
N TRP A 41 -32.84 -2.72 10.66
CA TRP A 41 -31.87 -1.92 9.90
C TRP A 41 -32.51 -1.14 8.75
N GLU A 42 -33.48 -1.70 8.04
CA GLU A 42 -34.15 -1.06 6.90
C GLU A 42 -34.90 0.24 7.24
N LYS A 43 -35.19 0.45 8.53
CA LYS A 43 -35.82 1.68 9.02
C LYS A 43 -34.82 2.81 9.22
N LEU A 44 -33.53 2.49 9.22
CA LEU A 44 -32.44 3.44 9.43
C LEU A 44 -32.23 4.32 8.20
N LYS A 45 -31.92 5.59 8.44
CA LYS A 45 -31.59 6.61 7.45
C LYS A 45 -30.15 7.07 7.63
N ARG A 46 -29.39 7.02 6.53
CA ARG A 46 -28.02 7.56 6.49
C ARG A 46 -28.02 9.03 6.91
N GLY A 47 -27.08 9.40 7.77
CA GLY A 47 -26.95 10.76 8.30
C GLY A 47 -27.91 11.09 9.44
N VAL A 48 -28.77 10.16 9.87
CA VAL A 48 -29.68 10.32 11.02
C VAL A 48 -29.34 9.30 12.11
N ASP A 49 -29.41 8.02 11.77
CA ASP A 49 -29.17 6.91 12.68
C ASP A 49 -28.17 5.90 12.09
N MET A 50 -27.65 6.17 10.89
CA MET A 50 -26.63 5.37 10.23
C MET A 50 -25.50 6.24 9.64
N VAL A 51 -24.27 5.76 9.75
CA VAL A 51 -23.05 6.36 9.19
C VAL A 51 -22.28 5.32 8.37
N LYS A 52 -21.64 5.75 7.27
CA LYS A 52 -20.72 4.92 6.47
C LYS A 52 -19.29 5.32 6.82
N PHE A 53 -18.44 4.38 7.22
CA PHE A 53 -17.04 4.65 7.52
C PHE A 53 -16.12 4.49 6.32
N GLY A 54 -16.46 3.60 5.38
CA GLY A 54 -15.62 3.26 4.22
C GLY A 54 -16.30 2.23 3.33
N GLY A 55 -15.55 1.64 2.39
CA GLY A 55 -16.01 0.53 1.56
C GLY A 55 -16.61 -0.58 2.43
N GLY A 56 -17.85 -0.99 2.13
CA GLY A 56 -18.51 -2.08 2.86
C GLY A 56 -18.76 -1.88 4.38
N PHE A 57 -18.38 -0.76 4.99
CA PHE A 57 -18.43 -0.57 6.46
C PHE A 57 -19.46 0.49 6.87
N TYR A 58 -20.58 0.00 7.41
CA TYR A 58 -21.70 0.80 7.90
C TYR A 58 -21.95 0.56 9.37
N VAL A 59 -22.28 1.63 10.09
CA VAL A 59 -22.70 1.57 11.49
C VAL A 59 -24.07 2.22 11.64
N GLY A 60 -25.05 1.45 12.12
CA GLY A 60 -26.41 1.91 12.41
C GLY A 60 -26.71 1.83 13.91
N LYS A 61 -27.44 2.79 14.46
CA LYS A 61 -27.95 2.72 15.84
C LYS A 61 -29.29 2.01 15.85
N ILE A 62 -29.39 0.90 16.57
CA ILE A 62 -30.63 0.15 16.79
C ILE A 62 -30.82 0.03 18.29
N ASP A 63 -31.95 0.56 18.78
CA ASP A 63 -32.23 0.64 20.22
C ASP A 63 -31.04 1.31 20.96
N ASP A 64 -30.43 0.63 21.92
CA ASP A 64 -29.29 1.14 22.71
C ASP A 64 -27.90 0.69 22.20
N ILE A 65 -27.83 0.03 21.04
CA ILE A 65 -26.56 -0.49 20.48
C ILE A 65 -26.20 0.15 19.13
N TYR A 66 -24.92 0.06 18.79
CA TYR A 66 -24.38 0.39 17.48
C TYR A 66 -24.05 -0.90 16.75
N LEU A 67 -24.71 -1.14 15.62
CA LEU A 67 -24.61 -2.35 14.86
C LEU A 67 -23.78 -2.12 13.59
N ILE A 68 -22.87 -3.04 13.29
CA ILE A 68 -22.08 -3.04 12.06
C ILE A 68 -22.81 -3.89 11.01
N ASN A 69 -23.05 -3.32 9.83
CA ASN A 69 -23.60 -3.99 8.64
C ASN A 69 -24.86 -4.84 8.89
N GLY A 70 -25.87 -4.31 9.59
CA GLY A 70 -27.08 -5.06 9.96
C GLY A 70 -27.96 -5.51 8.77
N PHE A 71 -27.71 -5.01 7.56
CA PHE A 71 -28.32 -5.48 6.32
C PHE A 71 -27.74 -6.83 5.82
N TYR A 72 -26.56 -7.23 6.30
CA TYR A 72 -25.79 -8.35 5.73
C TYR A 72 -26.53 -9.69 5.79
N THR A 73 -27.30 -9.95 6.85
CA THR A 73 -28.01 -11.22 7.02
C THR A 73 -29.11 -11.40 5.96
N ARG A 74 -29.89 -10.35 5.65
CA ARG A 74 -30.85 -10.37 4.53
C ARG A 74 -30.13 -10.46 3.18
N MET A 75 -29.03 -9.75 2.99
CA MET A 75 -28.23 -9.83 1.77
C MET A 75 -27.75 -11.27 1.51
N ARG A 76 -27.11 -11.91 2.50
CA ARG A 76 -26.64 -13.30 2.42
C ARG A 76 -27.76 -14.29 2.11
N ALA A 77 -28.96 -14.07 2.66
CA ALA A 77 -30.11 -14.94 2.41
C ALA A 77 -30.48 -15.01 0.91
N LYS A 78 -30.29 -13.93 0.15
CA LYS A 78 -30.57 -13.89 -1.30
C LYS A 78 -29.66 -14.81 -2.11
N PHE A 79 -28.41 -15.01 -1.66
CA PHE A 79 -27.42 -15.87 -2.32
C PHE A 79 -27.47 -17.34 -1.87
N THR A 80 -28.13 -17.61 -0.75
CA THR A 80 -28.10 -18.94 -0.10
C THR A 80 -29.46 -19.61 -0.01
N ALA A 81 -30.53 -18.94 -0.47
CA ALA A 81 -31.85 -19.52 -0.54
C ALA A 81 -31.87 -20.71 -1.51
N PRO A 82 -32.51 -21.85 -1.15
CA PRO A 82 -32.64 -23.00 -2.04
C PRO A 82 -33.21 -22.61 -3.41
N GLY A 83 -32.61 -23.11 -4.48
CA GLY A 83 -33.01 -22.83 -5.87
C GLY A 83 -32.48 -21.53 -6.45
N THR A 84 -31.72 -20.73 -5.69
CA THR A 84 -30.97 -19.59 -6.23
C THR A 84 -29.58 -20.00 -6.68
N CYS A 85 -29.01 -19.25 -7.62
CA CYS A 85 -27.64 -19.42 -8.09
C CYS A 85 -27.11 -18.09 -8.62
N ILE A 86 -25.78 -17.95 -8.67
CA ILE A 86 -25.13 -16.90 -9.46
C ILE A 86 -24.75 -17.44 -10.84
N LYS A 87 -24.63 -16.55 -11.81
CA LYS A 87 -23.89 -16.80 -13.06
C LYS A 87 -22.69 -15.86 -13.05
N TYR A 88 -21.50 -16.40 -13.27
CA TYR A 88 -20.27 -15.62 -13.27
C TYR A 88 -19.67 -15.55 -14.68
N LEU A 89 -18.94 -14.46 -14.94
CA LEU A 89 -18.13 -14.26 -16.12
C LEU A 89 -16.76 -13.79 -15.64
N GLU A 90 -15.70 -14.52 -16.02
CA GLU A 90 -14.34 -14.01 -15.90
C GLU A 90 -14.03 -13.22 -17.17
N VAL A 91 -13.63 -11.96 -17.02
CA VAL A 91 -13.42 -11.03 -18.12
C VAL A 91 -12.03 -10.41 -18.05
N GLU A 92 -11.46 -10.13 -19.21
CA GLU A 92 -10.15 -9.50 -19.37
C GLU A 92 -10.23 -8.39 -20.43
N TRP A 93 -9.45 -7.32 -20.22
CA TRP A 93 -9.36 -6.21 -21.14
C TRP A 93 -7.99 -5.52 -21.01
N ASN A 94 -7.64 -4.69 -21.99
CA ASN A 94 -6.41 -3.89 -21.94
C ASN A 94 -6.61 -2.67 -21.00
N PRO A 95 -5.84 -2.52 -19.91
CA PRO A 95 -5.97 -1.37 -19.00
C PRO A 95 -5.66 -0.03 -19.69
N GLU A 96 -4.87 -0.01 -20.77
CA GLU A 96 -4.63 1.22 -21.54
C GLU A 96 -5.85 1.67 -22.34
N ALA A 97 -6.73 0.73 -22.72
CA ALA A 97 -7.95 1.03 -23.45
C ALA A 97 -9.12 1.38 -22.51
N LEU A 98 -9.14 0.80 -21.31
CA LEU A 98 -10.18 1.02 -20.32
C LEU A 98 -9.60 0.89 -18.89
N PRO A 99 -9.31 2.02 -18.22
CA PRO A 99 -8.88 2.02 -16.83
C PRO A 99 -9.93 1.38 -15.92
N TRP A 100 -9.49 0.73 -14.83
CA TRP A 100 -10.35 0.02 -13.89
C TRP A 100 -11.44 0.92 -13.27
N GLU A 101 -11.08 2.15 -12.88
CA GLU A 101 -12.03 3.16 -12.39
C GLU A 101 -13.14 3.43 -13.42
N THR A 102 -12.77 3.60 -14.69
CA THR A 102 -13.71 3.83 -15.79
C THR A 102 -14.57 2.60 -16.07
N PHE A 103 -13.99 1.39 -16.00
CA PHE A 103 -14.75 0.14 -16.08
C PHE A 103 -15.83 0.10 -14.99
N ARG A 104 -15.50 0.41 -13.74
CA ARG A 104 -16.48 0.42 -12.65
C ARG A 104 -17.50 1.54 -12.78
N ALA A 105 -17.07 2.75 -13.12
CA ALA A 105 -17.93 3.92 -13.16
C ALA A 105 -18.87 3.94 -14.38
N GLN A 106 -18.36 3.57 -15.56
CA GLN A 106 -19.06 3.74 -16.84
C GLN A 106 -19.58 2.43 -17.42
N VAL A 107 -18.85 1.32 -17.28
CA VAL A 107 -19.30 0.01 -17.82
C VAL A 107 -20.22 -0.69 -16.82
N ILE A 108 -19.78 -0.85 -15.57
CA ILE A 108 -20.62 -1.47 -14.52
C ILE A 108 -21.70 -0.49 -14.05
N GLY A 109 -21.31 0.74 -13.71
CA GLY A 109 -22.19 1.77 -13.20
C GLY A 109 -22.19 1.87 -11.67
N ALA A 110 -22.64 3.01 -11.15
CA ALA A 110 -22.75 3.25 -9.71
C ALA A 110 -23.61 2.20 -8.98
N THR A 111 -23.35 1.98 -7.69
CA THR A 111 -24.09 1.00 -6.87
C THR A 111 -25.59 1.31 -6.80
N ASN A 112 -25.96 2.61 -6.76
CA ASN A 112 -27.34 3.04 -6.96
C ASN A 112 -27.61 3.13 -8.48
N PRO A 113 -28.43 2.24 -9.06
CA PRO A 113 -28.65 2.20 -10.50
C PRO A 113 -29.26 3.48 -11.09
N VAL A 114 -29.99 4.25 -10.28
CA VAL A 114 -30.57 5.55 -10.66
C VAL A 114 -29.47 6.59 -10.92
N GLU A 115 -28.37 6.53 -10.17
CA GLU A 115 -27.23 7.43 -10.26
C GLU A 115 -26.13 6.89 -11.18
N ALA A 116 -26.29 5.67 -11.70
CA ALA A 116 -25.33 5.05 -12.60
C ALA A 116 -25.32 5.73 -13.98
N ALA A 117 -24.17 5.75 -14.64
CA ALA A 117 -24.02 6.35 -15.97
C ALA A 117 -25.05 5.77 -16.95
N GLY A 118 -25.70 6.64 -17.75
CA GLY A 118 -26.60 6.21 -18.82
C GLY A 118 -25.83 5.31 -19.78
N ASP A 119 -26.32 4.10 -20.01
CA ASP A 119 -25.71 3.00 -20.77
C ASP A 119 -24.75 2.07 -19.99
N SER A 120 -24.47 2.34 -18.71
CA SER A 120 -23.84 1.33 -17.85
C SER A 120 -24.75 0.10 -17.68
N ILE A 121 -24.16 -1.05 -17.34
CA ILE A 121 -24.91 -2.31 -17.15
C ILE A 121 -25.98 -2.14 -16.06
N ARG A 122 -25.62 -1.56 -14.90
CA ARG A 122 -26.58 -1.34 -13.81
C ARG A 122 -27.70 -0.39 -14.21
N ASN A 123 -27.39 0.71 -14.90
CA ASN A 123 -28.41 1.64 -15.38
C ASN A 123 -29.33 0.98 -16.42
N THR A 124 -28.76 0.24 -17.37
CA THR A 124 -29.53 -0.45 -18.42
C THR A 124 -30.47 -1.50 -17.82
N ILE A 125 -29.99 -2.29 -16.85
CA ILE A 125 -30.84 -3.23 -16.11
C ILE A 125 -31.96 -2.48 -15.38
N PHE A 126 -31.66 -1.34 -14.75
CA PHE A 126 -32.65 -0.51 -14.10
C PHE A 126 -33.68 0.09 -15.06
N GLN A 127 -33.29 0.58 -16.24
CA GLN A 127 -34.25 1.14 -17.19
C GLN A 127 -35.13 0.07 -17.84
N GLN A 128 -34.63 -1.17 -17.96
CA GLN A 128 -35.28 -2.24 -18.71
C GLN A 128 -35.71 -3.43 -17.82
N TRP A 129 -35.78 -3.25 -16.51
CA TRP A 129 -35.91 -4.36 -15.55
C TRP A 129 -37.11 -5.27 -15.86
N ASP A 130 -38.27 -4.70 -16.18
CA ASP A 130 -39.50 -5.44 -16.50
C ASP A 130 -39.33 -6.23 -17.81
N ASN A 131 -38.79 -5.59 -18.86
CA ASN A 131 -38.49 -6.23 -20.14
C ASN A 131 -37.43 -7.35 -20.03
N LEU A 132 -36.51 -7.22 -19.07
CA LEU A 132 -35.50 -8.24 -18.74
C LEU A 132 -36.04 -9.34 -17.83
N GLY A 133 -37.31 -9.25 -17.40
CA GLY A 133 -37.99 -10.26 -16.59
C GLY A 133 -37.67 -10.23 -15.10
N LEU A 134 -37.17 -9.09 -14.57
CA LEU A 134 -36.96 -8.93 -13.13
C LEU A 134 -38.31 -8.76 -12.43
N LYS A 135 -38.40 -9.26 -11.20
CA LYS A 135 -39.66 -9.21 -10.41
C LYS A 135 -39.92 -7.86 -9.74
N ALA A 136 -38.91 -7.02 -9.65
CA ALA A 136 -38.96 -5.72 -9.01
C ALA A 136 -37.90 -4.81 -9.64
N GLU A 137 -38.16 -3.51 -9.53
CA GLU A 137 -37.21 -2.47 -9.90
C GLU A 137 -35.91 -2.59 -9.08
N PRO A 138 -34.72 -2.56 -9.72
CA PRO A 138 -33.43 -2.61 -9.04
C PRO A 138 -33.22 -1.47 -8.05
N ASP A 139 -32.60 -1.79 -6.92
CA ASP A 139 -32.21 -0.81 -5.89
C ASP A 139 -30.70 -0.89 -5.59
N THR A 140 -30.23 -0.16 -4.58
CA THR A 140 -28.80 -0.18 -4.18
C THR A 140 -28.29 -1.57 -3.80
N GLY A 141 -29.15 -2.42 -3.24
CA GLY A 141 -28.81 -3.77 -2.80
C GLY A 141 -29.00 -4.84 -3.89
N ASP A 142 -30.05 -4.71 -4.71
CA ASP A 142 -30.37 -5.59 -5.84
C ASP A 142 -30.14 -4.87 -7.17
N ASN A 143 -28.90 -4.45 -7.43
CA ASN A 143 -28.51 -3.65 -8.60
C ASN A 143 -28.11 -4.48 -9.84
N GLY A 144 -28.43 -5.77 -9.88
CA GLY A 144 -28.24 -6.64 -11.05
C GLY A 144 -26.86 -7.30 -11.16
N VAL A 145 -25.76 -6.55 -11.07
CA VAL A 145 -24.40 -7.10 -11.26
C VAL A 145 -23.38 -6.68 -10.20
N HIS A 146 -22.48 -7.61 -9.88
CA HIS A 146 -21.27 -7.40 -9.07
C HIS A 146 -20.03 -7.39 -9.98
N ALA A 147 -19.05 -6.56 -9.64
CA ALA A 147 -17.74 -6.55 -10.27
C ALA A 147 -16.68 -6.18 -9.23
N SER A 148 -15.51 -6.83 -9.32
CA SER A 148 -14.40 -6.64 -8.38
C SER A 148 -13.94 -5.19 -8.37
N ALA A 149 -13.64 -4.65 -7.18
CA ALA A 149 -13.28 -3.24 -7.03
C ALA A 149 -11.81 -2.93 -7.40
N SER A 150 -10.98 -3.96 -7.52
CA SER A 150 -9.56 -3.88 -7.93
C SER A 150 -9.07 -5.22 -8.49
N PRO A 151 -7.89 -5.28 -9.13
CA PRO A 151 -7.22 -6.53 -9.49
C PRO A 151 -6.98 -7.46 -8.28
N PHE A 152 -6.69 -6.89 -7.10
CA PHE A 152 -6.49 -7.68 -5.88
C PHE A 152 -7.80 -8.31 -5.40
N GLU A 153 -8.90 -7.56 -5.38
CA GLU A 153 -10.20 -8.13 -5.05
C GLU A 153 -10.66 -9.14 -6.09
N GLY A 154 -10.35 -8.94 -7.37
CA GLY A 154 -10.61 -9.94 -8.42
C GLY A 154 -9.89 -11.26 -8.18
N LEU A 155 -8.62 -11.21 -7.75
CA LEU A 155 -7.87 -12.39 -7.30
C LEU A 155 -8.56 -13.08 -6.12
N VAL A 156 -8.93 -12.32 -5.08
CA VAL A 156 -9.59 -12.86 -3.87
C VAL A 156 -10.94 -13.49 -4.19
N GLU A 157 -11.74 -12.83 -5.02
CA GLU A 157 -13.05 -13.31 -5.45
C GLU A 157 -12.93 -14.59 -6.28
N LYS A 158 -11.97 -14.67 -7.23
CA LYS A 158 -11.73 -15.89 -8.00
C LYS A 158 -11.28 -17.04 -7.12
N ALA A 159 -10.42 -16.80 -6.14
CA ALA A 159 -10.04 -17.81 -5.16
C ALA A 159 -11.25 -18.31 -4.35
N ASN A 160 -12.13 -17.40 -3.92
CA ASN A 160 -13.31 -17.75 -3.11
C ASN A 160 -14.41 -18.46 -3.92
N TRP A 161 -14.73 -17.99 -5.12
CA TRP A 161 -15.88 -18.47 -5.89
C TRP A 161 -15.55 -19.64 -6.82
N LEU A 162 -14.30 -19.71 -7.30
CA LEU A 162 -13.87 -20.66 -8.33
C LEU A 162 -12.78 -21.62 -7.84
N ASP A 163 -12.39 -21.54 -6.56
CA ASP A 163 -11.31 -22.33 -5.95
C ASP A 163 -9.96 -22.19 -6.71
N VAL A 164 -9.76 -21.05 -7.37
CA VAL A 164 -8.51 -20.73 -8.07
C VAL A 164 -7.42 -20.52 -7.02
N LYS A 165 -6.31 -21.26 -7.13
CA LYS A 165 -5.16 -21.03 -6.25
C LYS A 165 -4.59 -19.66 -6.55
N MET A 166 -4.44 -18.83 -5.52
CA MET A 166 -3.96 -17.45 -5.69
C MET A 166 -2.61 -17.36 -6.39
N ALA A 167 -1.73 -18.36 -6.23
CA ALA A 167 -0.44 -18.39 -6.90
C ALA A 167 -0.51 -18.76 -8.41
N GLU A 168 -1.60 -19.38 -8.86
CA GLU A 168 -1.84 -19.77 -10.25
C GLU A 168 -2.56 -18.66 -11.04
N ASP A 169 -3.17 -17.70 -10.34
CA ASP A 169 -3.75 -16.50 -10.94
C ASP A 169 -2.66 -15.54 -11.47
N PRO A 170 -2.83 -14.92 -12.66
CA PRO A 170 -1.83 -14.02 -13.22
C PRO A 170 -1.45 -12.83 -12.33
N PHE A 171 -2.42 -12.24 -11.62
CA PHE A 171 -2.15 -11.13 -10.70
C PHE A 171 -1.49 -11.64 -9.41
N GLY A 172 -1.96 -12.76 -8.86
CA GLY A 172 -1.36 -13.37 -7.67
C GLY A 172 0.07 -13.89 -7.88
N ALA A 173 0.37 -14.42 -9.08
CA ALA A 173 1.73 -14.76 -9.50
C ALA A 173 2.65 -13.52 -9.53
N ARG A 174 2.15 -12.37 -9.98
CA ARG A 174 2.90 -11.10 -9.95
C ARG A 174 3.17 -10.61 -8.53
N LEU A 175 2.21 -10.71 -7.61
CA LEU A 175 2.41 -10.37 -6.19
C LEU A 175 3.53 -11.23 -5.56
N THR A 176 3.47 -12.55 -5.81
CA THR A 176 4.48 -13.50 -5.31
C THR A 176 5.84 -13.23 -5.93
N GLY A 177 5.90 -13.00 -7.25
CA GLY A 177 7.13 -12.64 -7.96
C GLY A 177 7.74 -11.31 -7.49
N ALA A 178 6.93 -10.42 -6.93
CA ALA A 178 7.39 -9.18 -6.30
C ALA A 178 7.81 -9.33 -4.83
N GLY A 179 7.83 -10.56 -4.30
CA GLY A 179 8.30 -10.87 -2.94
C GLY A 179 7.24 -10.78 -1.84
N ILE A 180 5.95 -10.64 -2.20
CA ILE A 180 4.86 -10.70 -1.22
C ILE A 180 4.54 -12.18 -0.95
N SER A 181 4.61 -12.62 0.30
CA SER A 181 4.42 -14.03 0.63
C SER A 181 2.97 -14.47 0.45
N GLN A 182 2.74 -15.76 0.18
CA GLN A 182 1.37 -16.30 0.05
C GLN A 182 0.55 -16.14 1.33
N GLU A 183 1.20 -16.23 2.49
CA GLU A 183 0.58 -16.00 3.80
C GLU A 183 0.10 -14.55 3.92
N THR A 184 0.89 -13.60 3.42
CA THR A 184 0.53 -12.18 3.42
C THR A 184 -0.65 -11.92 2.49
N ILE A 185 -0.61 -12.47 1.27
CA ILE A 185 -1.70 -12.35 0.29
C ILE A 185 -3.00 -12.97 0.85
N SER A 186 -2.91 -14.15 1.48
CA SER A 186 -4.05 -14.84 2.08
C SER A 186 -4.62 -14.06 3.27
N PHE A 187 -3.77 -13.48 4.11
CA PHE A 187 -4.19 -12.60 5.21
C PHE A 187 -4.91 -11.35 4.69
N TRP A 188 -4.40 -10.78 3.61
CA TRP A 188 -4.96 -9.61 2.93
C TRP A 188 -6.34 -9.84 2.31
N ALA A 189 -6.71 -11.08 2.00
CA ALA A 189 -8.04 -11.42 1.50
C ALA A 189 -9.18 -11.08 2.47
N GLY A 190 -8.89 -10.93 3.77
CA GLY A 190 -9.85 -10.50 4.78
C GLY A 190 -10.02 -9.00 4.95
N ASP A 191 -9.46 -8.19 4.04
CA ASP A 191 -9.38 -6.73 4.12
C ASP A 191 -8.85 -6.22 5.48
N PRO A 192 -7.64 -6.64 5.91
CA PRO A 192 -7.10 -6.25 7.19
C PRO A 192 -6.75 -4.75 7.19
N PRO A 193 -6.85 -4.08 8.35
CA PRO A 193 -6.36 -2.72 8.47
C PRO A 193 -4.82 -2.71 8.43
N VAL A 194 -4.24 -2.04 7.44
CA VAL A 194 -2.79 -1.91 7.24
C VAL A 194 -2.31 -0.50 7.59
N ASP A 195 -1.06 -0.39 8.06
CA ASP A 195 -0.40 0.89 8.27
C ASP A 195 0.24 1.37 6.96
N PHE A 196 -0.32 2.43 6.38
CA PHE A 196 0.18 3.02 5.13
C PHE A 196 0.13 4.55 5.20
N GLU A 197 1.25 5.20 4.82
CA GLU A 197 1.40 6.66 4.85
C GLU A 197 1.01 7.30 6.20
N GLY A 198 1.38 6.63 7.30
CA GLY A 198 1.15 7.12 8.67
C GLY A 198 -0.30 6.99 9.16
N LYS A 199 -1.14 6.23 8.45
CA LYS A 199 -2.54 5.99 8.80
C LYS A 199 -2.85 4.50 8.74
N LYS A 200 -3.75 4.06 9.62
CA LYS A 200 -4.33 2.72 9.57
C LYS A 200 -5.57 2.74 8.68
N GLN A 201 -5.59 1.96 7.60
CA GLN A 201 -6.62 1.99 6.56
C GLN A 201 -6.98 0.58 6.09
N SER A 202 -8.17 0.39 5.52
CA SER A 202 -8.54 -0.84 4.80
C SER A 202 -7.58 -1.07 3.65
N LEU A 203 -7.22 -2.33 3.42
CA LEU A 203 -6.37 -2.71 2.30
C LEU A 203 -7.14 -2.57 0.98
N PHE A 204 -8.40 -2.99 0.96
CA PHE A 204 -9.25 -2.92 -0.23
C PHE A 204 -9.49 -1.47 -0.62
N ASP A 205 -9.81 -0.59 0.34
CA ASP A 205 -9.93 0.85 0.09
C ASP A 205 -8.63 1.45 -0.49
N LEU A 206 -7.44 0.93 -0.10
CA LEU A 206 -6.17 1.38 -0.65
C LEU A 206 -5.95 0.90 -2.09
N LEU A 207 -6.47 -0.25 -2.48
CA LEU A 207 -6.25 -0.86 -3.80
C LEU A 207 -7.40 -0.63 -4.79
N GLU A 208 -8.54 -0.13 -4.30
CA GLU A 208 -9.74 0.18 -5.08
C GLU A 208 -9.43 1.08 -6.29
N ASP A 209 -10.10 0.79 -7.41
CA ASP A 209 -10.04 1.53 -8.68
C ASP A 209 -8.67 1.62 -9.37
N LEU A 210 -7.65 0.91 -8.85
CA LEU A 210 -6.33 0.86 -9.45
C LEU A 210 -6.25 -0.16 -10.58
N ASP A 211 -5.57 0.23 -11.67
CA ASP A 211 -5.16 -0.71 -12.71
C ASP A 211 -4.11 -1.72 -12.22
N VAL A 212 -3.93 -2.77 -13.00
CA VAL A 212 -3.05 -3.93 -12.71
C VAL A 212 -1.61 -3.55 -12.28
N ASN A 213 -1.01 -2.52 -12.86
CA ASN A 213 0.34 -2.07 -12.49
C ASN A 213 0.35 -1.18 -11.23
N PRO A 214 -0.41 -0.07 -11.16
CA PRO A 214 -0.53 0.71 -9.92
C PRO A 214 -0.96 -0.10 -8.70
N CYS A 215 -1.89 -1.06 -8.88
CA CYS A 215 -2.34 -1.95 -7.81
C CYS A 215 -1.19 -2.83 -7.28
N LEU A 216 -0.38 -3.42 -8.17
CA LEU A 216 0.80 -4.19 -7.77
C LEU A 216 1.82 -3.30 -7.03
N GLU A 217 2.14 -2.13 -7.59
CA GLU A 217 3.12 -1.22 -6.99
C GLU A 217 2.69 -0.77 -5.59
N LYS A 218 1.41 -0.47 -5.41
CA LYS A 218 0.87 -0.09 -4.10
C LYS A 218 0.86 -1.26 -3.14
N ALA A 219 0.48 -2.46 -3.58
CA ALA A 219 0.60 -3.69 -2.79
C ALA A 219 2.05 -3.93 -2.33
N ILE A 220 3.04 -3.77 -3.22
CA ILE A 220 4.47 -3.88 -2.85
C ILE A 220 4.81 -2.86 -1.77
N LYS A 221 4.44 -1.58 -1.93
CA LYS A 221 4.72 -0.54 -0.92
C LYS A 221 4.08 -0.85 0.43
N ILE A 222 2.87 -1.39 0.45
CA ILE A 222 2.17 -1.82 1.67
C ILE A 222 2.90 -3.01 2.32
N ALA A 223 3.24 -4.05 1.57
CA ALA A 223 3.93 -5.24 2.09
C ALA A 223 5.34 -4.94 2.62
N SER A 224 6.10 -4.14 1.87
CA SER A 224 7.52 -3.89 2.15
C SER A 224 7.74 -2.86 3.25
N GLY A 225 6.72 -2.05 3.58
CA GLY A 225 6.87 -0.92 4.51
C GLY A 225 8.12 -0.09 4.19
N VAL A 226 8.40 0.15 2.89
CA VAL A 226 9.71 0.54 2.34
C VAL A 226 10.42 1.54 3.26
N LYS A 227 11.47 1.07 3.95
CA LYS A 227 12.33 1.92 4.77
C LYS A 227 13.57 2.27 3.97
N ASN A 228 13.94 3.55 3.97
CA ASN A 228 15.30 3.92 3.57
C ASN A 228 16.30 3.24 4.50
N SER A 229 17.36 2.66 3.93
CA SER A 229 18.49 2.11 4.69
C SER A 229 19.78 2.77 4.25
N ALA A 230 20.69 2.96 5.20
CA ALA A 230 21.99 3.58 4.95
C ALA A 230 23.06 2.91 5.82
N PHE A 231 24.28 2.86 5.31
CA PHE A 231 25.45 2.48 6.09
C PHE A 231 26.11 3.74 6.69
N VAL A 232 26.16 3.80 8.02
CA VAL A 232 26.76 4.91 8.77
C VAL A 232 27.86 4.34 9.66
N PHE A 233 29.09 4.84 9.53
CA PHE A 233 30.19 4.48 10.41
C PHE A 233 30.81 5.72 11.05
N ILE A 234 31.23 5.58 12.31
CA ILE A 234 32.02 6.60 13.01
C ILE A 234 33.45 6.49 12.50
N LYS A 235 34.00 7.58 11.95
CA LYS A 235 35.37 7.59 11.41
C LYS A 235 36.40 7.29 12.51
N PRO A 236 37.57 6.68 12.19
CA PRO A 236 38.54 6.22 13.19
C PRO A 236 38.93 7.27 14.25
N HIS A 237 39.13 8.53 13.84
CA HIS A 237 39.49 9.63 14.76
C HIS A 237 38.41 9.98 15.80
N ALA A 238 37.17 9.57 15.58
CA ALA A 238 36.01 9.92 16.41
C ALA A 238 35.41 8.70 17.15
N VAL A 239 36.04 7.52 17.05
CA VAL A 239 35.55 6.31 17.72
C VAL A 239 35.77 6.43 19.23
N THR A 240 34.73 6.89 19.91
CA THR A 240 34.65 6.97 21.37
C THR A 240 33.23 6.62 21.81
N GLN A 241 33.08 6.12 23.03
CA GLN A 241 31.75 5.78 23.58
C GLN A 241 30.78 6.97 23.54
N LYS A 242 31.26 8.17 23.89
CA LYS A 242 30.43 9.40 23.89
C LYS A 242 29.91 9.77 22.50
N VAL A 243 30.73 9.56 21.46
CA VAL A 243 30.31 9.83 20.07
C VAL A 243 29.31 8.78 19.61
N GLU A 244 29.51 7.51 19.97
CA GLU A 244 28.54 6.45 19.65
C GLU A 244 27.16 6.73 20.29
N GLU A 245 27.15 7.07 21.57
CA GLU A 245 25.93 7.47 22.30
C GLU A 245 25.24 8.66 21.63
N LEU A 246 26.00 9.70 21.27
CA LEU A 246 25.47 10.89 20.58
C LEU A 246 24.86 10.53 19.21
N VAL A 247 25.55 9.70 18.41
CA VAL A 247 25.04 9.27 17.10
C VAL A 247 23.74 8.48 17.25
N ARG A 248 23.68 7.52 18.18
CA ARG A 248 22.47 6.74 18.46
C ARG A 248 21.31 7.64 18.89
N GLN A 249 21.55 8.56 19.83
CA GLN A 249 20.54 9.51 20.29
C GLN A 249 20.01 10.39 19.14
N LYS A 250 20.88 10.86 18.25
CA LYS A 250 20.47 11.69 17.10
C LYS A 250 19.67 10.88 16.07
N LEU A 251 20.04 9.63 15.79
CA LEU A 251 19.27 8.76 14.91
C LEU A 251 17.88 8.48 15.48
N GLU A 252 17.80 8.14 16.77
CA GLU A 252 16.53 7.88 17.47
C GLU A 252 15.61 9.11 17.49
N ALA A 253 16.16 10.30 17.76
CA ALA A 253 15.40 11.56 17.73
C ALA A 253 14.75 11.85 16.36
N HIS A 254 15.29 11.29 15.27
CA HIS A 254 14.73 11.38 13.92
C HIS A 254 13.94 10.12 13.52
N LYS A 255 13.61 9.24 14.47
CA LYS A 255 12.89 7.97 14.25
C LYS A 255 13.61 7.01 13.30
N ILE A 256 14.95 7.07 13.26
CA ILE A 256 15.78 6.15 12.48
C ILE A 256 16.22 5.01 13.41
N SER A 257 15.82 3.78 13.09
CA SER A 257 16.18 2.60 13.87
C SER A 257 17.55 2.04 13.43
N VAL A 258 18.43 1.77 14.38
CA VAL A 258 19.68 1.01 14.12
C VAL A 258 19.32 -0.47 14.02
N VAL A 259 19.42 -1.03 12.81
CA VAL A 259 19.10 -2.44 12.54
C VAL A 259 20.23 -3.40 12.89
N GLN A 260 21.48 -2.93 12.79
CA GLN A 260 22.69 -3.69 13.10
C GLN A 260 23.80 -2.72 13.50
N SER A 261 24.65 -3.11 14.45
CA SER A 261 25.87 -2.39 14.81
C SER A 261 27.03 -3.36 15.04
N GLY A 262 28.25 -2.91 14.80
CA GLY A 262 29.47 -3.69 15.03
C GLY A 262 30.72 -2.85 14.88
N GLN A 263 31.86 -3.41 15.25
CA GLN A 263 33.19 -2.84 15.09
C GLN A 263 33.96 -3.65 14.05
N ILE A 264 34.74 -2.96 13.20
CA ILE A 264 35.65 -3.59 12.24
C ILE A 264 37.04 -3.05 12.52
N ASP A 265 37.96 -3.93 12.93
CA ASP A 265 39.30 -3.52 13.30
C ASP A 265 40.16 -3.17 12.08
N ALA A 266 41.17 -2.32 12.31
CA ALA A 266 42.06 -1.83 11.27
C ALA A 266 42.70 -2.95 10.43
N GLY A 267 43.09 -4.07 11.06
CA GLY A 267 43.66 -5.22 10.35
C GLY A 267 42.69 -5.87 9.35
N VAL A 268 41.39 -5.89 9.66
CA VAL A 268 40.35 -6.39 8.74
C VAL A 268 40.10 -5.38 7.61
N ILE A 269 40.07 -4.08 7.94
CA ILE A 269 39.92 -3.00 6.97
C ILE A 269 41.03 -3.06 5.93
N ASP A 270 42.28 -3.17 6.38
CA ASP A 270 43.47 -3.22 5.53
C ASP A 270 43.53 -4.49 4.69
N LYS A 271 43.43 -5.67 5.32
CA LYS A 271 43.44 -6.98 4.63
C LYS A 271 42.41 -7.05 3.50
N ASN A 272 41.22 -6.50 3.71
CA ASN A 272 40.12 -6.56 2.75
C ASN A 272 40.03 -5.32 1.84
N LYS A 273 40.93 -4.35 2.00
CA LYS A 273 40.98 -3.07 1.27
C LYS A 273 39.65 -2.31 1.32
N LEU A 274 39.00 -2.30 2.49
CA LEU A 274 37.64 -1.76 2.63
C LEU A 274 37.62 -0.23 2.42
N ILE A 275 38.64 0.46 2.94
CA ILE A 275 38.74 1.91 2.81
C ILE A 275 39.12 2.33 1.38
N ASP A 276 39.94 1.54 0.70
CA ASP A 276 40.33 1.76 -0.69
C ASP A 276 39.14 1.58 -1.63
N LYS A 277 38.32 0.55 -1.40
CA LYS A 277 37.07 0.35 -2.15
C LYS A 277 36.09 1.51 -1.92
N HIS A 278 35.94 1.95 -0.66
CA HIS A 278 35.06 3.06 -0.30
C HIS A 278 35.51 4.40 -0.93
N TYR A 279 36.81 4.69 -0.92
CA TYR A 279 37.40 5.91 -1.48
C TYR A 279 38.07 5.68 -2.85
N GLY A 280 37.56 4.74 -3.66
CA GLY A 280 38.23 4.21 -4.85
C GLY A 280 38.82 5.24 -5.81
N ALA A 281 38.14 6.36 -6.06
CA ALA A 281 38.68 7.41 -6.92
C ALA A 281 39.88 8.14 -6.29
N ILE A 282 39.85 8.38 -4.97
CA ILE A 282 40.94 9.03 -4.23
C ILE A 282 42.13 8.05 -4.12
N ALA A 283 41.86 6.80 -3.71
CA ALA A 283 42.87 5.77 -3.61
C ALA A 283 43.55 5.52 -4.96
N SER A 284 42.77 5.35 -6.04
CA SER A 284 43.29 5.15 -7.40
C SER A 284 44.18 6.30 -7.86
N ARG A 285 43.77 7.56 -7.64
CA ARG A 285 44.59 8.74 -7.98
C ARG A 285 45.83 8.87 -7.11
N ALA A 286 45.78 8.38 -5.88
CA ALA A 286 46.91 8.42 -4.95
C ALA A 286 47.95 7.34 -5.25
N VAL A 287 47.55 6.14 -5.71
CA VAL A 287 48.45 4.98 -5.74
C VAL A 287 48.51 4.20 -7.05
N LEU A 288 47.58 4.40 -8.00
CA LEU A 288 47.49 3.62 -9.24
C LEU A 288 47.66 4.47 -10.50
N GLN A 289 46.96 5.61 -10.59
CA GLN A 289 46.99 6.46 -11.78
C GLN A 289 48.21 7.37 -11.76
N LYS A 290 48.91 7.44 -12.90
CA LYS A 290 50.01 8.41 -13.02
C LYS A 290 49.44 9.81 -13.22
N PRO A 291 50.09 10.87 -12.70
CA PRO A 291 49.62 12.24 -12.88
C PRO A 291 49.32 12.64 -14.34
N LYS A 292 50.10 12.12 -15.29
CA LYS A 292 49.90 12.35 -16.74
C LYS A 292 48.65 11.68 -17.32
N GLU A 293 48.08 10.69 -16.64
CA GLU A 293 46.87 9.96 -17.02
C GLU A 293 45.61 10.58 -16.39
N LEU A 294 45.76 11.56 -15.49
CA LEU A 294 44.65 12.24 -14.84
C LEU A 294 43.99 13.23 -15.79
N VAL A 295 42.68 13.11 -15.94
CA VAL A 295 41.86 14.11 -16.62
C VAL A 295 41.61 15.27 -15.66
N VAL A 296 42.28 16.39 -15.90
CA VAL A 296 42.11 17.64 -15.15
C VAL A 296 41.31 18.62 -16.01
N GLN A 297 40.21 19.15 -15.46
CA GLN A 297 39.39 20.15 -16.16
C GLN A 297 40.14 21.46 -16.36
N GLU A 298 39.84 22.16 -17.44
CA GLU A 298 40.57 23.38 -17.83
C GLU A 298 40.52 24.49 -16.77
N SER A 299 39.37 24.64 -16.09
CA SER A 299 39.21 25.57 -14.97
C SER A 299 40.17 25.26 -13.81
N ALA A 300 40.35 23.98 -13.48
CA ALA A 300 41.26 23.55 -12.44
C ALA A 300 42.73 23.75 -12.84
N LYS A 301 43.08 23.62 -14.13
CA LYS A 301 44.43 23.94 -14.62
C LYS A 301 44.74 25.43 -14.54
N GLN A 302 43.77 26.29 -14.85
CA GLN A 302 43.91 27.74 -14.71
C GLN A 302 44.11 28.15 -13.26
N GLU A 303 43.33 27.56 -12.34
CA GLU A 303 43.50 27.77 -10.91
C GLU A 303 44.87 27.28 -10.41
N PHE A 304 45.30 26.09 -10.84
CA PHE A 304 46.63 25.55 -10.55
C PHE A 304 47.75 26.50 -11.02
N GLN A 305 47.68 27.00 -12.26
CA GLN A 305 48.66 27.95 -12.79
C GLN A 305 48.67 29.26 -11.99
N LYS A 306 47.50 29.76 -11.59
CA LYS A 306 47.40 30.99 -10.79
C LYS A 306 48.07 30.83 -9.42
N LEU A 307 47.86 29.70 -8.76
CA LEU A 307 48.38 29.42 -7.42
C LEU A 307 49.87 29.07 -7.45
N PHE A 308 50.26 28.11 -8.28
CA PHE A 308 51.62 27.55 -8.29
C PHE A 308 52.54 28.20 -9.32
N ARG A 309 52.04 29.16 -10.11
CA ARG A 309 52.79 29.93 -11.11
C ARG A 309 53.46 29.08 -12.20
N VAL A 310 52.93 27.89 -12.45
CA VAL A 310 53.39 26.95 -13.50
C VAL A 310 52.17 26.29 -14.15
N ARG A 311 52.16 26.12 -15.48
CA ARG A 311 51.06 25.41 -16.16
C ARG A 311 51.09 23.93 -15.78
N TRP A 312 49.93 23.30 -15.77
CA TRP A 312 49.81 21.87 -15.43
C TRP A 312 50.69 21.00 -16.33
N GLU A 313 50.67 21.23 -17.64
CA GLU A 313 51.48 20.50 -18.63
C GLU A 313 52.98 20.74 -18.45
N ASP A 314 53.38 21.95 -18.06
CA ASP A 314 54.78 22.28 -17.77
C ASP A 314 55.25 21.60 -16.49
N ALA A 315 54.39 21.52 -15.47
CA ALA A 315 54.69 20.83 -14.22
C ALA A 315 54.83 19.31 -14.44
N LEU A 316 53.98 18.72 -15.28
CA LEU A 316 54.09 17.31 -15.68
C LEU A 316 55.37 17.04 -16.47
N SER A 317 55.69 17.85 -17.48
CA SER A 317 56.89 17.64 -18.32
C SER A 317 58.21 17.86 -17.57
N LYS A 318 58.20 18.72 -16.54
CA LYS A 318 59.35 18.93 -15.64
C LYS A 318 59.45 17.89 -14.51
N GLY A 319 58.52 16.93 -14.43
CA GLY A 319 58.50 15.92 -13.37
C GLY A 319 58.30 16.55 -11.99
N LEU A 320 57.39 17.52 -11.86
CA LEU A 320 57.08 18.20 -10.60
C LEU A 320 55.81 17.68 -9.92
N VAL A 321 55.08 16.78 -10.59
CA VAL A 321 53.80 16.25 -10.11
C VAL A 321 53.91 14.74 -10.01
N TYR A 322 53.60 14.23 -8.83
CA TYR A 322 53.62 12.81 -8.49
C TYR A 322 52.30 12.42 -7.83
N ASN A 323 51.88 11.16 -7.98
CA ASN A 323 50.90 10.60 -7.06
C ASN A 323 51.59 10.28 -5.72
N ALA A 324 50.81 9.88 -4.71
CA ALA A 324 51.35 9.68 -3.37
C ALA A 324 52.39 8.54 -3.30
N THR A 325 52.29 7.52 -4.17
CA THR A 325 53.26 6.42 -4.23
C THR A 325 54.54 6.81 -4.97
N ASP A 326 54.41 7.46 -6.12
CA ASP A 326 55.55 7.82 -6.98
C ASP A 326 56.39 8.97 -6.41
N GLY A 327 55.81 9.75 -5.48
CA GLY A 327 56.46 10.90 -4.84
C GLY A 327 57.00 10.62 -3.42
N ALA A 328 56.80 9.41 -2.89
CA ALA A 328 57.31 8.97 -1.59
C ALA A 328 58.72 8.37 -1.71
#